data_AF-A0A3N5GLL5-F1
#
_entry.id   AF-A0A3N5GLL5-F1
#
_cell.length_a   1.000
_cell.length_b   1.000
_cell.length_c   1.000
_cell.angle_alpha   90.00
_cell.angle_beta   90.00
_cell.angle_gamma   90.00
#
_symmetry.space_group_name_H-M   'P 1'
#
loop_
_entity.id
_entity.type
_entity.pdbx_description
1 polymer ?
#
loop_
_entity_poly.entity_id
_entity_poly.type
_entity_poly.pdbx_seq_one_letter_code
_entity_poly.pdbx_strand_id
1 'polypeptide(L)'
;MNRRVCLFALLLTLATPALARVGGGQHYSGSHSSSSSSRSRSSSSWSSSRSSSSGGSSSSSGDPWVLFFLAHPVFSLAMLGVAFVIWRAFRNSFGATASTQRVFEAADTREPSPPSAREVTTWVDTLRASDPDFDLVTFLDQVKGLFLRVQGAWAAGGLGPVRRDLSDATFQRFRVQLDLMRGQGVRNVTADMAVLDLQAVGLERTSAFDTLHVRIRAQARDVDVPVALSPGEAMERARRAPLEPFIEVWSFVRRPGTRSRKDGLLPPGKCPNCGAPFDGGAAGNCTYCGAIVNSGAYDWVLAEITQGVEAGSAPLEVPGLEALRAVDPALSLEVLEDRASLLFWGWIDVQARGEPGRMAKLATPDLLAEMAADLAGLRSRRRTRVFLQAAVGSVAVRGIEAGPATTLAHVEVRWSARMGVVPEGASAGTPATLPQRWIFTLARKAGVRTDQARGMATARCGNCGAPLGDSVQPTCEHCGATLNDGAHDWVLTRAEPFEVWTARSRAQPTPKAPGVPASRDVVMDASERQRLLYTMAAMAAADGGVDDRERRMLKLCAERWGVPYENVELALKADPALFERLVPPPGPAGESFLRSLVQIALVDGKVDRQERRMLESAGARLGLKERLPELLTRFGLG
;
A
#
# COMPACT_ATOMS: atom_id res chain seq x y z
N MET A 1 -0.19 -54.32 34.19
CA MET A 1 -0.86 -53.20 33.50
C MET A 1 -0.56 -51.91 34.24
N ASN A 2 0.43 -51.13 33.80
CA ASN A 2 0.56 -49.71 34.13
C ASN A 2 1.61 -49.04 33.25
N ARG A 3 1.23 -47.89 32.71
CA ARG A 3 1.89 -47.09 31.67
C ARG A 3 3.17 -46.40 32.20
N ARG A 4 4.24 -46.46 31.40
CA ARG A 4 5.30 -45.44 31.34
C ARG A 4 5.52 -45.13 29.86
N VAL A 5 5.11 -43.95 29.42
CA VAL A 5 5.52 -43.39 28.11
C VAL A 5 6.02 -41.99 28.38
N CYS A 6 7.29 -41.78 28.05
CA CYS A 6 8.00 -40.51 28.13
C CYS A 6 7.37 -39.48 27.20
N LEU A 7 7.05 -38.31 27.74
CA LEU A 7 6.61 -37.14 26.98
C LEU A 7 7.84 -36.34 26.57
N PHE A 8 8.33 -36.54 25.34
CA PHE A 8 9.19 -35.56 24.66
C PHE A 8 8.27 -34.60 23.92
N ALA A 9 8.00 -33.44 24.52
CA ALA A 9 7.27 -32.35 23.87
C ALA A 9 8.22 -31.62 22.91
N LEU A 10 8.24 -32.06 21.66
CA LEU A 10 8.88 -31.34 20.56
C LEU A 10 8.00 -30.12 20.22
N LEU A 11 8.42 -28.95 20.70
CA LEU A 11 7.87 -27.64 20.32
C LEU A 11 8.20 -27.36 18.83
N LEU A 12 7.42 -27.94 17.93
CA LEU A 12 7.35 -27.54 16.53
C LEU A 12 6.50 -26.28 16.44
N THR A 13 7.11 -25.12 16.71
CA THR A 13 6.56 -23.84 16.23
C THR A 13 6.70 -23.82 14.71
N LEU A 14 5.61 -24.08 13.99
CA LEU A 14 5.51 -23.78 12.57
C LEU A 14 5.64 -22.26 12.41
N ALA A 15 6.86 -21.79 12.15
CA ALA A 15 7.08 -20.44 11.67
C ALA A 15 6.49 -20.38 10.26
N THR A 16 5.36 -19.70 10.11
CA THR A 16 4.92 -19.25 8.79
C THR A 16 6.00 -18.33 8.22
N PRO A 17 6.33 -18.43 6.92
CA PRO A 17 7.32 -17.55 6.31
C PRO A 17 6.84 -16.11 6.45
N ALA A 18 7.53 -15.35 7.29
CA ALA A 18 7.35 -13.93 7.48
C ALA A 18 8.43 -13.23 6.64
N LEU A 19 8.00 -12.48 5.62
CA LEU A 19 8.87 -11.83 4.65
C LEU A 19 8.93 -10.33 4.99
N ALA A 20 10.02 -9.87 5.61
CA ALA A 20 10.23 -8.47 5.98
C ALA A 20 11.45 -7.89 5.25
N ARG A 21 11.43 -7.98 3.91
CA ARG A 21 12.37 -7.30 3.01
C ARG A 21 12.17 -5.78 3.01
N VAL A 22 13.19 -5.07 2.52
CA VAL A 22 13.26 -3.61 2.38
C VAL A 22 12.00 -2.99 1.76
N GLY A 23 11.46 -3.57 0.68
CA GLY A 23 10.25 -3.07 0.01
C GLY A 23 8.94 -3.28 0.78
N GLY A 24 8.97 -4.00 1.90
CA GLY A 24 7.77 -4.51 2.58
C GLY A 24 7.38 -5.89 2.04
N GLY A 25 6.76 -6.72 2.89
CA GLY A 25 6.31 -8.06 2.50
C GLY A 25 5.27 -8.03 1.38
N GLN A 26 5.00 -9.20 0.77
CA GLN A 26 4.05 -9.44 -0.33
C GLN A 26 2.57 -9.18 0.01
N HIS A 27 2.26 -8.27 0.94
CA HIS A 27 0.91 -8.01 1.45
C HIS A 27 -0.07 -7.47 0.40
N TYR A 28 0.44 -7.04 -0.75
CA TYR A 28 -0.32 -6.44 -1.85
C TYR A 28 -0.50 -7.38 -3.05
N SER A 29 0.29 -8.46 -3.14
CA SER A 29 0.16 -9.48 -4.17
C SER A 29 -0.66 -10.65 -3.66
N GLY A 30 -1.79 -10.95 -4.30
CA GLY A 30 -2.52 -12.20 -4.06
C GLY A 30 -1.60 -13.40 -4.25
N SER A 31 -1.72 -14.41 -3.40
CA SER A 31 -1.03 -15.69 -3.56
C SER A 31 -1.48 -16.38 -4.85
N HIS A 32 -0.63 -16.38 -5.89
CA HIS A 32 -0.93 -17.08 -7.14
C HIS A 32 -0.35 -18.49 -7.09
N SER A 33 -1.22 -19.50 -7.04
CA SER A 33 -0.85 -20.86 -7.44
C SER A 33 -0.74 -20.91 -8.96
N SER A 34 0.48 -20.87 -9.49
CA SER A 34 0.72 -21.00 -10.92
C SER A 34 0.42 -22.43 -11.40
N SER A 35 -0.74 -22.66 -12.01
CA SER A 35 -0.98 -23.85 -12.84
C SER A 35 -0.59 -23.52 -14.28
N SER A 36 0.56 -24.04 -14.70
CA SER A 36 1.04 -23.92 -16.09
C SER A 36 0.17 -24.77 -17.01
N SER A 37 -0.74 -24.17 -17.77
CA SER A 37 -1.35 -24.83 -18.93
C SER A 37 -0.73 -24.30 -20.22
N SER A 38 0.26 -25.04 -20.72
CA SER A 38 0.79 -24.89 -22.08
C SER A 38 -0.31 -25.22 -23.10
N ARG A 39 -0.75 -24.22 -23.87
CA ARG A 39 -1.60 -24.44 -25.06
C ARG A 39 -0.85 -23.97 -26.30
N SER A 40 -0.19 -24.93 -26.94
CA SER A 40 0.29 -24.85 -28.32
C SER A 40 -0.89 -24.62 -29.25
N ARG A 41 -0.82 -23.53 -30.02
CA ARG A 41 -1.78 -23.18 -31.06
C ARG A 41 -1.39 -23.90 -32.35
N SER A 42 -2.07 -25.00 -32.67
CA SER A 42 -2.10 -25.56 -34.01
C SER A 42 -3.32 -25.03 -34.74
N SER A 43 -3.05 -24.24 -35.78
CA SER A 43 -4.01 -23.74 -36.76
C SER A 43 -4.40 -24.87 -37.71
N SER A 44 -5.70 -25.15 -37.82
CA SER A 44 -6.26 -25.81 -39.00
C SER A 44 -7.65 -25.27 -39.27
N SER A 45 -7.71 -24.47 -40.33
CA SER A 45 -8.88 -24.05 -41.09
C SER A 45 -9.77 -25.25 -41.37
N TRP A 46 -11.10 -25.10 -41.30
CA TRP A 46 -11.99 -25.88 -42.17
C TRP A 46 -13.25 -25.10 -42.58
N SER A 47 -13.45 -25.21 -43.89
CA SER A 47 -14.46 -24.65 -44.75
C SER A 47 -15.80 -25.37 -44.58
N SER A 48 -16.87 -24.63 -44.85
CA SER A 48 -18.22 -25.14 -45.01
C SER A 48 -18.39 -26.04 -46.23
N SER A 49 -19.04 -27.19 -46.07
CA SER A 49 -19.90 -27.76 -47.11
C SER A 49 -20.94 -28.71 -46.53
N ARG A 50 -22.15 -28.58 -47.08
CA ARG A 50 -23.32 -29.42 -46.83
C ARG A 50 -23.16 -30.74 -47.57
N SER A 51 -23.57 -31.84 -46.96
CA SER A 51 -24.06 -33.01 -47.71
C SER A 51 -25.07 -33.79 -46.88
N SER A 52 -26.20 -34.05 -47.51
CA SER A 52 -27.27 -34.94 -47.08
C SER A 52 -26.94 -36.37 -47.46
N SER A 53 -27.17 -37.33 -46.56
CA SER A 53 -27.52 -38.69 -46.95
C SER A 53 -28.35 -39.39 -45.87
N SER A 54 -29.35 -40.11 -46.37
CA SER A 54 -30.37 -40.90 -45.71
C SER A 54 -29.87 -42.29 -45.28
N GLY A 55 -30.56 -42.90 -44.31
CA GLY A 55 -30.74 -44.36 -44.26
C GLY A 55 -30.50 -44.98 -42.88
N GLY A 56 -31.47 -45.74 -42.38
CA GLY A 56 -31.52 -46.34 -41.03
C GLY A 56 -30.48 -47.42 -40.75
N SER A 57 -30.33 -47.88 -39.50
CA SER A 57 -31.30 -48.77 -38.86
C SER A 57 -31.05 -48.88 -37.36
N SER A 58 -32.15 -49.08 -36.64
CA SER A 58 -32.30 -49.20 -35.20
C SER A 58 -31.93 -50.58 -34.65
N SER A 59 -31.36 -50.63 -33.44
CA SER A 59 -31.67 -51.71 -32.49
C SER A 59 -31.79 -51.13 -31.08
N SER A 60 -33.00 -51.22 -30.55
CA SER A 60 -33.41 -50.70 -29.25
C SER A 60 -32.99 -51.64 -28.12
N SER A 61 -32.15 -51.15 -27.23
CA SER A 61 -32.19 -51.54 -25.82
C SER A 61 -32.64 -50.31 -25.06
N GLY A 62 -33.97 -50.16 -24.95
CA GLY A 62 -34.58 -49.05 -24.23
C GLY A 62 -34.21 -49.17 -22.76
N ASP A 63 -33.29 -48.30 -22.32
CA ASP A 63 -33.01 -48.08 -20.91
C ASP A 63 -34.35 -47.88 -20.16
N PRO A 64 -34.65 -48.66 -19.11
CA PRO A 64 -35.90 -48.56 -18.35
C PRO A 64 -36.23 -47.12 -17.92
N TRP A 65 -35.22 -46.30 -17.71
CA TRP A 65 -35.39 -44.86 -17.42
C TRP A 65 -36.03 -44.10 -18.59
N VAL A 66 -35.61 -44.37 -19.82
CA VAL A 66 -36.13 -43.71 -21.04
C VAL A 66 -37.61 -44.05 -21.25
N LEU A 67 -37.99 -45.32 -21.04
CA LEU A 67 -39.39 -45.74 -21.12
C LEU A 67 -40.25 -45.13 -19.99
N PHE A 68 -39.70 -45.00 -18.78
CA PHE A 68 -40.38 -44.34 -17.66
C PHE A 68 -40.65 -42.85 -17.94
N PHE A 69 -39.66 -42.12 -18.46
CA PHE A 69 -39.80 -40.70 -18.81
C PHE A 69 -40.68 -40.46 -20.05
N LEU A 70 -40.77 -41.42 -20.99
CA LEU A 70 -41.72 -41.37 -22.11
C LEU A 70 -43.16 -41.69 -21.67
N ALA A 71 -43.35 -42.64 -20.75
CA ALA A 71 -44.67 -43.02 -20.25
C ALA A 71 -45.28 -41.99 -19.28
N HIS A 72 -44.45 -41.19 -18.60
CA HIS A 72 -44.88 -40.19 -17.63
C HIS A 72 -44.43 -38.78 -18.04
N PRO A 73 -44.97 -38.21 -19.13
CA PRO A 73 -44.53 -36.91 -19.66
C PRO A 73 -44.67 -35.76 -18.64
N VAL A 74 -45.62 -35.87 -17.71
CA VAL A 74 -45.80 -34.90 -16.60
C VAL A 74 -44.59 -34.91 -15.65
N PHE A 75 -44.04 -36.08 -15.33
CA PHE A 75 -42.89 -36.19 -14.45
C PHE A 75 -41.62 -35.65 -15.12
N SER A 76 -41.43 -35.95 -16.41
CA SER A 76 -40.33 -35.43 -17.24
C SER A 76 -40.35 -33.91 -17.36
N LEU A 77 -41.54 -33.33 -17.59
CA LEU A 77 -41.73 -31.88 -17.63
C LEU A 77 -41.51 -31.24 -16.25
N ALA A 78 -41.93 -31.89 -15.16
CA ALA A 78 -41.67 -31.41 -13.81
C ALA A 78 -40.17 -31.42 -13.47
N MET A 79 -39.44 -32.48 -13.82
CA MET A 79 -37.99 -32.58 -13.59
C MET A 79 -37.21 -31.59 -14.43
N LEU A 80 -37.58 -31.38 -15.71
CA LEU A 80 -37.02 -30.33 -16.56
C LEU A 80 -37.37 -28.93 -16.04
N GLY A 81 -38.58 -28.73 -15.51
CA GLY A 81 -38.98 -27.49 -14.86
C GLY A 81 -38.16 -27.20 -13.61
N VAL A 82 -37.94 -28.20 -12.74
CA VAL A 82 -37.08 -28.10 -11.56
C VAL A 82 -35.62 -27.88 -11.96
N ALA A 83 -35.10 -28.62 -12.94
CA ALA A 83 -33.76 -28.42 -13.47
C ALA A 83 -33.58 -27.04 -14.12
N PHE A 84 -34.60 -26.52 -14.80
CA PHE A 84 -34.61 -25.17 -15.38
C PHE A 84 -34.67 -24.10 -14.29
N VAL A 85 -35.46 -24.30 -13.23
CA VAL A 85 -35.50 -23.41 -12.06
C VAL A 85 -34.17 -23.43 -11.31
N ILE A 86 -33.58 -24.60 -11.10
CA ILE A 86 -32.25 -24.77 -10.50
C ILE A 86 -31.20 -24.12 -11.39
N TRP A 87 -31.19 -24.39 -12.70
CA TRP A 87 -30.27 -23.79 -13.66
C TRP A 87 -30.42 -22.27 -13.72
N ARG A 88 -31.65 -21.75 -13.70
CA ARG A 88 -31.92 -20.30 -13.66
C ARG A 88 -31.48 -19.69 -12.33
N ALA A 89 -31.68 -20.39 -11.20
CA ALA A 89 -31.20 -19.95 -9.89
C ALA A 89 -29.67 -19.98 -9.80
N PHE A 90 -29.02 -21.01 -10.35
CA PHE A 90 -27.57 -21.13 -10.46
C PHE A 90 -27.01 -20.04 -11.40
N ARG A 91 -27.58 -19.85 -12.58
CA ARG A 91 -27.13 -18.82 -13.54
C ARG A 91 -27.30 -17.41 -12.99
N ASN A 92 -28.39 -17.13 -12.27
CA ASN A 92 -28.61 -15.83 -11.64
C ASN A 92 -27.72 -15.59 -10.42
N SER A 93 -27.28 -16.64 -9.73
CA SER A 93 -26.43 -16.52 -8.53
C SER A 93 -24.93 -16.54 -8.83
N PHE A 94 -24.49 -17.27 -9.87
CA PHE A 94 -23.07 -17.39 -10.25
C PHE A 94 -22.68 -16.52 -11.45
N GLY A 95 -23.64 -16.10 -12.28
CA GLY A 95 -23.37 -15.28 -13.47
C GLY A 95 -22.90 -13.85 -13.14
N ALA A 96 -23.42 -13.26 -12.06
CA ALA A 96 -23.01 -11.95 -11.57
C ALA A 96 -21.63 -11.99 -10.89
N THR A 97 -21.35 -13.03 -10.11
CA THR A 97 -20.02 -13.23 -9.50
C THR A 97 -18.92 -13.33 -10.56
N ALA A 98 -19.17 -14.06 -11.65
CA ALA A 98 -18.20 -14.22 -12.72
C ALA A 98 -17.98 -12.92 -13.55
N SER A 99 -18.98 -12.05 -13.70
CA SER A 99 -18.77 -10.74 -14.36
C SER A 99 -17.97 -9.80 -13.50
N THR A 100 -18.33 -9.68 -12.21
CA THR A 100 -17.60 -8.86 -11.24
C THR A 100 -16.14 -9.31 -11.10
N GLN A 101 -15.90 -10.62 -10.95
CA GLN A 101 -14.54 -11.18 -10.84
C GLN A 101 -13.70 -10.88 -12.07
N ARG A 102 -14.22 -10.99 -13.29
CA ARG A 102 -13.45 -10.67 -14.51
C ARG A 102 -13.01 -9.20 -14.56
N VAL A 103 -13.83 -8.28 -14.06
CA VAL A 103 -13.46 -6.85 -14.00
C VAL A 103 -12.34 -6.62 -13.00
N PHE A 104 -12.41 -7.26 -11.82
CA PHE A 104 -11.35 -7.18 -10.83
C PHE A 104 -10.08 -7.91 -11.26
N GLU A 105 -10.17 -9.14 -11.78
CA GLU A 105 -9.03 -9.88 -12.33
C GLU A 105 -8.36 -9.08 -13.45
N ALA A 106 -9.11 -8.46 -14.37
CA ALA A 106 -8.53 -7.62 -15.42
C ALA A 106 -7.85 -6.35 -14.87
N ALA A 107 -8.30 -5.82 -13.73
CA ALA A 107 -7.69 -4.67 -13.07
C ALA A 107 -6.45 -5.07 -12.25
N ASP A 108 -6.50 -6.19 -11.53
CA ASP A 108 -5.41 -6.68 -10.67
C ASP A 108 -4.28 -7.34 -11.46
N THR A 109 -4.58 -7.97 -12.61
CA THR A 109 -3.58 -8.52 -13.54
C THR A 109 -2.91 -7.45 -14.40
N ARG A 110 -3.30 -6.19 -14.23
CA ARG A 110 -2.68 -5.04 -14.88
C ARG A 110 -1.37 -4.71 -14.17
N GLU A 111 -0.41 -5.63 -14.23
CA GLU A 111 1.00 -5.25 -14.13
C GLU A 111 1.22 -4.16 -15.20
N PRO A 112 1.99 -3.09 -14.91
CA PRO A 112 2.37 -2.14 -15.93
C PRO A 112 2.93 -2.91 -17.11
N SER A 113 2.24 -2.87 -18.26
CA SER A 113 2.74 -3.48 -19.47
C SER A 113 4.19 -3.02 -19.64
N PRO A 114 5.16 -3.92 -19.88
CA PRO A 114 6.53 -3.51 -20.04
C PRO A 114 6.56 -2.45 -21.13
N PRO A 115 7.20 -1.28 -20.88
CA PRO A 115 7.16 -0.19 -21.83
C PRO A 115 7.74 -0.64 -23.15
N SER A 116 7.19 -0.09 -24.23
CA SER A 116 7.73 -0.31 -25.55
C SER A 116 9.16 0.23 -25.62
N ALA A 117 10.00 -0.39 -26.46
CA ALA A 117 11.35 0.10 -26.69
C ALA A 117 11.37 1.58 -27.12
N ARG A 118 10.33 2.05 -27.83
CA ARG A 118 10.18 3.45 -28.25
C ARG A 118 9.96 4.40 -27.08
N GLU A 119 9.15 4.02 -26.09
CA GLU A 119 8.92 4.84 -24.89
C GLU A 119 10.21 4.97 -24.09
N VAL A 120 10.93 3.87 -23.87
CA VAL A 120 12.21 3.88 -23.17
C VAL A 120 13.21 4.78 -23.90
N THR A 121 13.35 4.67 -25.23
CA THR A 121 14.20 5.57 -26.02
C THR A 121 13.79 7.02 -25.87
N THR A 122 12.48 7.32 -25.89
CA THR A 122 11.96 8.69 -25.71
C THR A 122 12.35 9.27 -24.35
N TRP A 123 12.26 8.47 -23.28
CA TRP A 123 12.69 8.90 -21.94
C TRP A 123 14.18 9.18 -21.87
N VAL A 124 15.00 8.30 -22.47
CA VAL A 124 16.46 8.46 -22.52
C VAL A 124 16.84 9.71 -23.30
N ASP A 125 16.25 9.94 -24.47
CA ASP A 125 16.51 11.12 -25.29
C ASP A 125 16.09 12.41 -24.57
N THR A 126 14.98 12.36 -23.84
CA THR A 126 14.51 13.47 -22.99
C THR A 126 15.50 13.82 -21.89
N LEU A 127 16.07 12.82 -21.20
CA LEU A 127 17.10 13.04 -20.18
C LEU A 127 18.39 13.56 -20.82
N ARG A 128 18.80 13.00 -21.97
CA ARG A 128 19.99 13.41 -22.73
C ARG A 128 19.94 14.85 -23.23
N ALA A 129 18.75 15.39 -23.48
CA ALA A 129 18.60 16.79 -23.86
C ALA A 129 19.13 17.76 -22.78
N SER A 130 18.97 17.42 -21.51
CA SER A 130 19.52 18.19 -20.38
C SER A 130 20.87 17.65 -19.86
N ASP A 131 21.14 16.37 -20.09
CA ASP A 131 22.29 15.64 -19.57
C ASP A 131 22.90 14.75 -20.66
N PRO A 132 23.72 15.31 -21.58
CA PRO A 132 24.22 14.57 -22.74
C PRO A 132 25.04 13.33 -22.41
N ASP A 133 25.60 13.27 -21.19
CA ASP A 133 26.42 12.16 -20.70
C ASP A 133 25.57 11.06 -20.02
N PHE A 134 24.23 11.20 -19.99
CA PHE A 134 23.33 10.19 -19.42
C PHE A 134 23.34 8.89 -20.23
N ASP A 135 23.61 7.79 -19.55
CA ASP A 135 23.54 6.45 -20.09
C ASP A 135 22.66 5.54 -19.22
N LEU A 136 21.60 5.00 -19.84
CA LEU A 136 20.60 4.17 -19.14
C LEU A 136 21.22 2.87 -18.61
N VAL A 137 22.12 2.24 -19.38
CA VAL A 137 22.73 0.96 -18.98
C VAL A 137 23.59 1.16 -17.73
N THR A 138 24.43 2.19 -17.74
CA THR A 138 25.22 2.60 -16.58
C THR A 138 24.31 2.86 -15.40
N PHE A 139 23.27 3.69 -15.55
CA PHE A 139 22.31 3.98 -14.49
C PHE A 139 21.67 2.70 -13.91
N LEU A 140 21.21 1.76 -14.73
CA LEU A 140 20.62 0.51 -14.26
C LEU A 140 21.62 -0.37 -13.49
N ASP A 141 22.90 -0.36 -13.86
CA ASP A 141 23.95 -1.03 -13.09
C ASP A 141 24.16 -0.38 -11.71
N GLN A 142 24.07 0.95 -11.63
CA GLN A 142 24.10 1.68 -10.35
C GLN A 142 22.91 1.29 -9.47
N VAL A 143 21.71 1.20 -10.05
CA VAL A 143 20.49 0.75 -9.36
C VAL A 143 20.66 -0.67 -8.83
N LYS A 144 21.20 -1.59 -9.64
CA LYS A 144 21.51 -2.96 -9.21
C LYS A 144 22.46 -2.98 -8.01
N GLY A 145 23.55 -2.22 -8.09
CA GLY A 145 24.53 -2.10 -7.02
C GLY A 145 23.93 -1.50 -5.75
N LEU A 146 23.12 -0.46 -5.87
CA LEU A 146 22.42 0.15 -4.74
C LEU A 146 21.41 -0.84 -4.11
N PHE A 147 20.61 -1.53 -4.93
CA PHE A 147 19.66 -2.53 -4.47
C PHE A 147 20.32 -3.55 -3.53
N LEU A 148 21.43 -4.15 -3.98
CA LEU A 148 22.18 -5.12 -3.16
C LEU A 148 22.77 -4.50 -1.89
N ARG A 149 23.28 -3.26 -1.96
CA ARG A 149 23.81 -2.56 -0.76
C ARG A 149 22.71 -2.26 0.26
N VAL A 150 21.53 -1.83 -0.18
CA VAL A 150 20.40 -1.54 0.71
C VAL A 150 19.92 -2.81 1.40
N GLN A 151 19.80 -3.91 0.66
CA GLN A 151 19.45 -5.22 1.22
C GLN A 151 20.50 -5.71 2.23
N GLY A 152 21.79 -5.53 1.93
CA GLY A 152 22.88 -5.84 2.86
C GLY A 152 22.86 -4.98 4.13
N ALA A 153 22.62 -3.67 3.99
CA ALA A 153 22.51 -2.72 5.11
C ALA A 153 21.30 -3.05 6.01
N TRP A 154 20.18 -3.43 5.40
CA TRP A 154 18.98 -3.91 6.10
C TRP A 154 19.26 -5.17 6.90
N ALA A 155 19.84 -6.20 6.27
CA ALA A 155 20.18 -7.46 6.95
C ALA A 155 21.20 -7.27 8.08
N ALA A 156 22.11 -6.30 7.94
CA ALA A 156 23.06 -5.91 8.99
C ALA A 156 22.42 -5.09 10.13
N GLY A 157 21.18 -4.60 9.94
CA GLY A 157 20.48 -3.75 10.90
C GLY A 157 21.07 -2.34 11.02
N GLY A 158 21.80 -1.86 10.00
CA GLY A 158 22.52 -0.59 10.01
C GLY A 158 22.57 0.07 8.62
N LEU A 159 21.95 1.24 8.52
CA LEU A 159 21.71 1.94 7.24
C LEU A 159 22.77 2.97 6.84
N GLY A 160 23.80 3.17 7.67
CA GLY A 160 24.87 4.14 7.42
C GLY A 160 25.44 4.09 6.00
N PRO A 161 25.85 2.92 5.48
CA PRO A 161 26.48 2.79 4.16
C PRO A 161 25.63 3.22 2.96
N VAL A 162 24.30 3.29 3.11
CA VAL A 162 23.36 3.68 2.05
C VAL A 162 22.69 5.02 2.32
N ARG A 163 22.96 5.67 3.47
CA ARG A 163 22.27 6.89 3.91
C ARG A 163 22.26 8.01 2.87
N ARG A 164 23.36 8.17 2.13
CA ARG A 164 23.51 9.20 1.10
C ARG A 164 22.60 8.98 -0.11
N ASP A 165 22.25 7.73 -0.38
CA ASP A 165 21.53 7.30 -1.59
C ASP A 165 20.00 7.33 -1.35
N LEU A 166 19.55 7.57 -0.11
CA LEU A 166 18.15 7.54 0.31
C LEU A 166 17.62 8.95 0.64
N SER A 167 16.37 9.22 0.26
CA SER A 167 15.63 10.38 0.78
C SER A 167 15.47 10.29 2.30
N ASP A 168 15.17 11.41 2.94
CA ASP A 168 15.00 11.42 4.40
C ASP A 168 13.81 10.57 4.84
N ALA A 169 12.71 10.54 4.08
CA ALA A 169 11.58 9.68 4.39
C ALA A 169 11.89 8.19 4.19
N THR A 170 12.61 7.82 3.12
CA THR A 170 13.01 6.43 2.87
C THR A 170 13.99 5.93 3.94
N PHE A 171 14.94 6.77 4.35
CA PHE A 171 15.82 6.45 5.47
C PHE A 171 15.05 6.29 6.78
N GLN A 172 14.11 7.20 7.07
CA GLN A 172 13.27 7.12 8.27
C GLN A 172 12.40 5.87 8.29
N ARG A 173 11.79 5.51 7.15
CA ARG A 173 11.05 4.27 6.95
C ARG A 173 11.87 3.08 7.43
N PHE A 174 13.07 2.91 6.87
CA PHE A 174 13.89 1.75 7.21
C PHE A 174 14.35 1.78 8.66
N ARG A 175 14.72 2.97 9.18
CA ARG A 175 15.12 3.13 10.59
C ARG A 175 14.02 2.68 11.53
N VAL A 176 12.79 3.18 11.34
CA VAL A 176 11.64 2.83 12.18
C VAL A 176 11.34 1.33 12.06
N GLN A 177 11.31 0.76 10.85
CA GLN A 177 11.05 -0.67 10.69
C GLN A 177 12.10 -1.55 11.40
N LEU A 178 13.40 -1.27 11.22
CA LEU A 178 14.47 -2.01 11.89
C LEU A 178 14.39 -1.88 13.42
N ASP A 179 14.03 -0.71 13.91
CA ASP A 179 13.85 -0.45 15.32
C ASP A 179 12.64 -1.20 15.91
N LEU A 180 11.52 -1.27 15.18
CA LEU A 180 10.34 -2.06 15.57
C LEU A 180 10.69 -3.55 15.62
N MET A 181 11.40 -4.06 14.62
CA MET A 181 11.86 -5.45 14.59
C MET A 181 12.79 -5.76 15.78
N ARG A 182 13.74 -4.86 16.06
CA ARG A 182 14.64 -5.00 17.22
C ARG A 182 13.86 -4.99 18.53
N GLY A 183 12.87 -4.11 18.67
CA GLY A 183 11.98 -4.05 19.84
C GLY A 183 11.17 -5.34 20.06
N GLN A 184 10.94 -6.11 19.00
CA GLN A 184 10.26 -7.41 19.04
C GLN A 184 11.22 -8.60 19.21
N GLY A 185 12.53 -8.34 19.27
CA GLY A 185 13.54 -9.39 19.36
C GLY A 185 13.69 -10.22 18.08
N VAL A 186 13.32 -9.66 16.92
CA VAL A 186 13.49 -10.29 15.60
C VAL A 186 14.42 -9.49 14.71
N ARG A 187 15.06 -10.17 13.76
CA ARG A 187 15.79 -9.55 12.65
C ARG A 187 15.48 -10.28 11.35
N ASN A 188 15.54 -9.55 10.25
CA ASN A 188 15.38 -10.11 8.93
C ASN A 188 16.68 -10.75 8.44
N VAL A 189 16.61 -11.91 7.79
CA VAL A 189 17.76 -12.56 7.17
C VAL A 189 17.39 -13.06 5.79
N THR A 190 18.23 -12.72 4.83
CA THR A 190 18.02 -13.05 3.42
C THR A 190 19.16 -13.91 2.88
N ALA A 191 18.84 -14.94 2.10
CA ALA A 191 19.78 -15.81 1.42
C ALA A 191 19.46 -15.92 -0.08
N ASP A 192 20.47 -16.28 -0.89
CA ASP A 192 20.36 -16.51 -2.34
C ASP A 192 19.70 -15.35 -3.11
N MET A 193 19.96 -14.11 -2.67
CA MET A 193 19.43 -12.92 -3.32
C MET A 193 20.01 -12.75 -4.72
N ALA A 194 19.14 -12.67 -5.72
CA ALA A 194 19.52 -12.43 -7.11
C ALA A 194 18.57 -11.47 -7.79
N VAL A 195 19.13 -10.48 -8.49
CA VAL A 195 18.38 -9.62 -9.40
C VAL A 195 18.22 -10.35 -10.73
N LEU A 196 16.97 -10.58 -11.15
CA LEU A 196 16.61 -11.31 -12.35
C LEU A 196 16.46 -10.39 -13.56
N ASP A 197 15.86 -9.21 -13.36
CA ASP A 197 15.59 -8.24 -14.42
C ASP A 197 15.51 -6.82 -13.85
N LEU A 198 15.92 -5.84 -14.65
CA LEU A 198 15.91 -4.41 -14.36
C LEU A 198 15.43 -3.64 -15.57
N GLN A 199 14.39 -2.82 -15.40
CA GLN A 199 13.81 -2.07 -16.51
C GLN A 199 13.34 -0.70 -16.05
N ALA A 200 13.67 0.35 -16.81
CA ALA A 200 12.98 1.64 -16.66
C ALA A 200 11.52 1.47 -17.08
N VAL A 201 10.58 1.90 -16.24
CA VAL A 201 9.13 1.74 -16.45
C VAL A 201 8.35 3.05 -16.50
N GLY A 202 9.00 4.17 -16.20
CA GLY A 202 8.40 5.49 -16.35
C GLY A 202 9.41 6.61 -16.11
N LEU A 203 9.17 7.75 -16.74
CA LEU A 203 9.86 9.01 -16.49
C LEU A 203 8.82 10.09 -16.23
N GLU A 204 8.93 10.75 -15.08
CA GLU A 204 8.15 11.92 -14.74
C GLU A 204 9.08 13.14 -14.64
N ARG A 205 8.60 14.30 -15.09
CA ARG A 205 9.36 15.55 -15.01
C ARG A 205 8.50 16.64 -14.44
N THR A 206 9.00 17.26 -13.39
CA THR A 206 8.44 18.48 -12.82
C THR A 206 9.46 19.62 -12.93
N SER A 207 9.07 20.82 -12.52
CA SER A 207 10.03 21.93 -12.41
C SER A 207 11.12 21.68 -11.36
N ALA A 208 10.88 20.75 -10.42
CA ALA A 208 11.77 20.47 -9.30
C ALA A 208 12.61 19.20 -9.50
N PHE A 209 12.06 18.15 -10.13
CA PHE A 209 12.72 16.85 -10.28
C PHE A 209 12.51 16.20 -11.66
N ASP A 210 13.53 15.49 -12.12
CA ASP A 210 13.37 14.35 -13.03
C ASP A 210 13.25 13.10 -12.15
N THR A 211 12.19 12.31 -12.34
CA THR A 211 11.91 11.07 -11.60
C THR A 211 11.92 9.88 -12.55
N LEU A 212 12.83 8.93 -12.37
CA LEU A 212 12.94 7.73 -13.17
C LEU A 212 12.53 6.52 -12.33
N HIS A 213 11.48 5.82 -12.78
CA HIS A 213 10.97 4.63 -12.12
C HIS A 213 11.63 3.38 -12.70
N VAL A 214 12.20 2.55 -11.84
CA VAL A 214 12.88 1.31 -12.22
C VAL A 214 12.19 0.12 -11.60
N ARG A 215 11.68 -0.77 -12.44
CA ARG A 215 11.18 -2.09 -12.04
C ARG A 215 12.36 -3.02 -11.80
N ILE A 216 12.39 -3.59 -10.61
CA ILE A 216 13.38 -4.57 -10.16
C ILE A 216 12.65 -5.89 -9.93
N ARG A 217 12.90 -6.88 -10.80
CA ARG A 217 12.48 -8.26 -10.55
C ARG A 217 13.64 -8.98 -9.90
N ALA A 218 13.44 -9.49 -8.71
CA ALA A 218 14.44 -10.22 -7.96
C ALA A 218 13.85 -11.51 -7.39
N GLN A 219 14.72 -12.35 -6.82
CA GLN A 219 14.33 -13.49 -6.02
C GLN A 219 15.22 -13.58 -4.79
N ALA A 220 14.67 -14.07 -3.70
CA ALA A 220 15.42 -14.28 -2.47
C ALA A 220 14.73 -15.32 -1.59
N ARG A 221 15.49 -15.95 -0.70
CA ARG A 221 14.95 -16.64 0.47
C ARG A 221 14.97 -15.66 1.63
N ASP A 222 13.83 -15.45 2.25
CA ASP A 222 13.65 -14.40 3.24
C ASP A 222 12.92 -14.95 4.46
N VAL A 223 13.46 -14.67 5.65
CA VAL A 223 12.90 -15.13 6.91
C VAL A 223 13.24 -14.20 8.06
N ASP A 224 12.25 -13.93 8.90
CA ASP A 224 12.45 -13.30 10.20
C ASP A 224 12.91 -14.33 11.24
N VAL A 225 14.00 -14.03 11.93
CA VAL A 225 14.57 -14.91 12.95
C VAL A 225 14.78 -14.18 14.27
N PRO A 226 14.75 -14.89 15.42
CA PRO A 226 15.12 -14.29 16.70
C PRO A 226 16.52 -13.68 16.65
N VAL A 227 16.67 -12.48 17.21
CA VAL A 227 17.98 -11.79 17.30
C VAL A 227 19.04 -12.58 18.06
N ALA A 228 18.60 -13.47 18.96
CA ALA A 228 19.46 -14.31 19.79
C ALA A 228 20.18 -15.43 19.01
N LEU A 229 19.73 -15.76 17.78
CA LEU A 229 20.40 -16.79 16.98
C LEU A 229 21.77 -16.31 16.50
N SER A 230 22.74 -17.23 16.46
CA SER A 230 24.03 -16.93 15.85
C SER A 230 23.85 -16.62 14.34
N PRO A 231 24.76 -15.84 13.72
CA PRO A 231 24.70 -15.57 12.28
C PRO A 231 24.66 -16.84 11.42
N GLY A 232 25.38 -17.90 11.83
CA GLY A 232 25.41 -19.18 11.12
C GLY A 232 24.06 -19.91 11.15
N GLU A 233 23.44 -20.04 12.33
CA GLU A 233 22.12 -20.67 12.47
C GLU A 233 21.03 -19.87 11.76
N ALA A 234 21.11 -18.55 11.83
CA ALA A 234 20.19 -17.66 11.14
C ALA A 234 20.26 -17.84 9.61
N MET A 235 21.47 -17.92 9.05
CA MET A 235 21.69 -18.17 7.63
C MET A 235 21.21 -19.57 7.21
N GLU A 236 21.43 -20.59 8.04
CA GLU A 236 20.93 -21.95 7.78
C GLU A 236 19.39 -21.98 7.72
N ARG A 237 18.71 -21.24 8.60
CA ARG A 237 17.25 -21.08 8.51
C ARG A 237 16.83 -20.39 7.21
N ALA A 238 17.50 -19.31 6.82
CA ALA A 238 17.21 -18.61 5.57
C ALA A 238 17.40 -19.52 4.34
N ARG A 239 18.43 -20.37 4.31
CA ARG A 239 18.65 -21.34 3.22
C ARG A 239 17.54 -22.39 3.08
N ARG A 240 16.78 -22.66 4.15
CA ARG A 240 15.64 -23.58 4.14
C ARG A 240 14.30 -22.91 3.79
N ALA A 241 14.22 -21.59 3.85
CA ALA A 241 13.03 -20.85 3.44
C ALA A 241 12.82 -20.98 1.92
N PRO A 242 11.58 -20.89 1.40
CA PRO A 242 11.32 -20.96 -0.04
C PRO A 242 12.06 -19.83 -0.78
N LEU A 243 12.53 -20.14 -1.99
CA LEU A 243 13.09 -19.14 -2.90
C LEU A 243 11.92 -18.52 -3.66
N GLU A 244 11.64 -17.24 -3.41
CA GLU A 244 10.46 -16.57 -3.95
C GLU A 244 10.86 -15.40 -4.85
N PRO A 245 10.31 -15.30 -6.08
CA PRO A 245 10.45 -14.12 -6.90
C PRO A 245 9.57 -12.98 -6.36
N PHE A 246 9.98 -11.75 -6.61
CA PHE A 246 9.24 -10.55 -6.28
C PHE A 246 9.58 -9.40 -7.23
N ILE A 247 8.71 -8.40 -7.26
CA ILE A 247 8.85 -7.21 -8.10
C ILE A 247 8.64 -5.97 -7.23
N GLU A 248 9.61 -5.07 -7.27
CA GLU A 248 9.53 -3.74 -6.67
C GLU A 248 9.71 -2.68 -7.77
N VAL A 249 9.11 -1.51 -7.60
CA VAL A 249 9.39 -0.33 -8.41
C VAL A 249 10.06 0.70 -7.53
N TRP A 250 11.28 1.07 -7.89
CA TRP A 250 12.10 2.05 -7.18
C TRP A 250 12.06 3.37 -7.95
N SER A 251 11.62 4.44 -7.28
CA SER A 251 11.55 5.78 -7.85
C SER A 251 12.79 6.58 -7.48
N PHE A 252 13.59 6.93 -8.48
CA PHE A 252 14.80 7.73 -8.32
C PHE A 252 14.54 9.16 -8.75
N VAL A 253 14.93 10.12 -7.92
CA VAL A 253 14.75 11.55 -8.22
C VAL A 253 16.09 12.26 -8.31
N ARG A 254 16.18 13.21 -9.24
CA ARG A 254 17.29 14.16 -9.34
C ARG A 254 16.77 15.52 -9.77
N ARG A 255 17.49 16.60 -9.47
CA ARG A 255 17.14 17.94 -9.96
C ARG A 255 17.34 18.01 -11.48
N PRO A 256 16.42 18.63 -12.26
CA PRO A 256 16.59 18.80 -13.69
C PRO A 256 17.89 19.54 -14.03
N GLY A 257 18.58 19.09 -15.07
CA GLY A 257 19.86 19.67 -15.50
C GLY A 257 21.08 19.21 -14.69
N THR A 258 20.91 18.36 -13.67
CA THR A 258 22.03 17.66 -13.03
C THR A 258 22.71 16.77 -14.05
N ARG A 259 24.02 16.96 -14.25
CA ARG A 259 24.78 16.21 -15.25
C ARG A 259 25.37 14.93 -14.70
N SER A 260 25.23 13.84 -15.44
CA SER A 260 25.99 12.62 -15.24
C SER A 260 27.49 12.90 -15.40
N ARG A 261 28.31 12.15 -14.67
CA ARG A 261 29.76 12.34 -14.62
C ARG A 261 30.44 11.58 -15.77
N LYS A 262 31.30 12.26 -16.53
CA LYS A 262 32.07 11.67 -17.65
C LYS A 262 33.07 10.61 -17.22
N ASP A 263 33.64 10.73 -16.02
CA ASP A 263 34.72 9.85 -15.52
C ASP A 263 34.19 8.52 -14.93
N GLY A 264 32.91 8.22 -15.16
CA GLY A 264 32.23 7.06 -14.56
C GLY A 264 31.82 7.28 -13.10
N LEU A 265 31.42 6.17 -12.47
CA LEU A 265 30.96 6.08 -11.08
C LEU A 265 31.94 6.74 -10.10
N LEU A 266 31.47 7.70 -9.29
CA LEU A 266 32.14 7.98 -8.03
C LEU A 266 32.15 6.68 -7.22
N PRO A 267 33.33 6.21 -6.75
CA PRO A 267 33.38 5.07 -5.87
C PRO A 267 32.43 5.26 -4.69
N PRO A 268 31.78 4.19 -4.20
CA PRO A 268 31.11 4.20 -2.92
C PRO A 268 32.02 4.86 -1.86
N GLY A 269 31.46 5.77 -1.05
CA GLY A 269 32.23 6.47 -0.03
C GLY A 269 32.86 7.80 -0.45
N LYS A 270 32.42 8.45 -1.56
CA LYS A 270 32.81 9.84 -1.91
C LYS A 270 31.60 10.77 -2.07
N CYS A 271 31.81 12.06 -1.79
CA CYS A 271 30.82 13.11 -1.96
C CYS A 271 30.67 13.47 -3.46
N PRO A 272 29.46 13.50 -4.02
CA PRO A 272 29.26 13.81 -5.44
C PRO A 272 29.59 15.26 -5.80
N ASN A 273 29.52 16.19 -4.84
CA ASN A 273 29.85 17.60 -5.05
C ASN A 273 31.36 17.87 -5.06
N CYS A 274 32.09 17.47 -4.02
CA CYS A 274 33.51 17.85 -3.84
C CYS A 274 34.52 16.70 -3.98
N GLY A 275 34.06 15.45 -4.07
CA GLY A 275 34.94 14.28 -4.17
C GLY A 275 35.61 13.82 -2.87
N ALA A 276 35.41 14.52 -1.75
CA ALA A 276 35.93 14.12 -0.45
C ALA A 276 35.33 12.78 0.04
N PRO A 277 36.04 12.00 0.87
CA PRO A 277 35.49 10.81 1.51
C PRO A 277 34.19 11.12 2.25
N PHE A 278 33.14 10.36 1.95
CA PHE A 278 31.80 10.53 2.48
C PHE A 278 31.00 9.23 2.37
N ASP A 279 30.72 8.63 3.51
CA ASP A 279 29.92 7.42 3.67
C ASP A 279 28.44 7.70 3.98
N GLY A 280 28.03 8.97 3.91
CA GLY A 280 26.66 9.42 4.21
C GLY A 280 26.58 10.28 5.46
N GLY A 281 27.28 9.92 6.54
CA GLY A 281 27.04 10.49 7.87
C GLY A 281 25.58 10.37 8.34
N ALA A 282 25.28 10.49 9.64
CA ALA A 282 23.88 10.39 10.11
C ALA A 282 22.95 11.42 9.44
N ALA A 283 23.51 12.58 9.10
CA ALA A 283 22.82 13.75 8.59
C ALA A 283 22.71 13.84 7.07
N GLY A 284 23.44 13.07 6.26
CA GLY A 284 23.47 13.26 4.81
C GLY A 284 24.24 14.50 4.31
N ASN A 285 24.86 15.28 5.20
CA ASN A 285 25.71 16.43 4.84
C ASN A 285 27.17 16.02 4.71
N CYS A 286 27.83 16.46 3.64
CA CYS A 286 29.27 16.37 3.54
C CYS A 286 29.93 17.31 4.56
N THR A 287 30.75 16.77 5.45
CA THR A 287 31.47 17.54 6.47
C THR A 287 32.56 18.47 5.91
N TYR A 288 32.98 18.24 4.66
CA TYR A 288 34.03 19.04 3.99
C TYR A 288 33.46 20.25 3.23
N CYS A 289 32.41 20.06 2.43
CA CYS A 289 31.86 21.11 1.58
C CYS A 289 30.44 21.58 1.97
N GLY A 290 29.83 20.98 3.00
CA GLY A 290 28.49 21.31 3.47
C GLY A 290 27.33 20.80 2.59
N ALA A 291 27.62 20.20 1.43
CA ALA A 291 26.61 19.71 0.49
C ALA A 291 25.63 18.73 1.15
N ILE A 292 24.33 18.96 0.94
CA ILE A 292 23.26 18.02 1.29
C ILE A 292 23.21 16.96 0.18
N VAL A 293 23.89 15.84 0.40
CA VAL A 293 24.15 14.87 -0.68
C VAL A 293 22.86 14.18 -1.14
N ASN A 294 21.94 13.91 -0.22
CA ASN A 294 20.66 13.27 -0.51
C ASN A 294 19.55 14.23 -0.95
N SER A 295 19.88 15.46 -1.37
CA SER A 295 18.90 16.45 -1.83
C SER A 295 18.36 16.17 -3.25
N GLY A 296 19.04 15.33 -4.03
CA GLY A 296 18.80 15.16 -5.47
C GLY A 296 19.51 16.22 -6.34
N ALA A 297 20.22 17.19 -5.74
CA ALA A 297 20.91 18.26 -6.46
C ALA A 297 22.22 17.83 -7.15
N TYR A 298 22.77 16.68 -6.76
CA TYR A 298 24.12 16.25 -7.16
C TYR A 298 24.14 14.89 -7.85
N ASP A 299 23.19 14.01 -7.52
CA ASP A 299 23.05 12.67 -8.09
C ASP A 299 21.62 12.17 -7.84
N TRP A 300 21.28 11.02 -8.41
CA TRP A 300 20.03 10.32 -8.17
C TRP A 300 19.88 9.88 -6.71
N VAL A 301 18.70 10.12 -6.14
CA VAL A 301 18.33 9.71 -4.79
C VAL A 301 17.13 8.78 -4.86
N LEU A 302 17.16 7.66 -4.13
CA LEU A 302 16.02 6.78 -3.97
C LEU A 302 14.99 7.43 -3.05
N ALA A 303 13.85 7.80 -3.62
CA ALA A 303 12.76 8.51 -2.94
C ALA A 303 11.62 7.60 -2.50
N GLU A 304 11.36 6.53 -3.27
CA GLU A 304 10.21 5.66 -3.04
C GLU A 304 10.49 4.23 -3.47
N ILE A 305 9.89 3.28 -2.74
CA ILE A 305 9.82 1.87 -3.11
C ILE A 305 8.36 1.44 -2.99
N THR A 306 7.75 1.13 -4.13
CA THR A 306 6.39 0.61 -4.24
C THR A 306 6.41 -0.85 -4.69
N GLN A 307 5.36 -1.60 -4.35
CA GLN A 307 5.19 -2.96 -4.85
C GLN A 307 4.72 -2.92 -6.31
N GLY A 308 5.10 -3.92 -7.12
CA GLY A 308 4.81 -3.91 -8.57
C GLY A 308 3.33 -3.74 -8.96
N VAL A 309 2.40 -4.13 -8.08
CA VAL A 309 0.94 -4.00 -8.29
C VAL A 309 0.39 -2.60 -7.98
N GLU A 310 1.18 -1.74 -7.33
CA GLU A 310 0.78 -0.38 -6.92
C GLU A 310 1.35 0.68 -7.87
N ALA A 311 2.36 0.32 -8.67
CA ALA A 311 2.95 1.18 -9.69
C ALA A 311 1.94 1.38 -10.83
N GLY A 312 1.48 2.61 -11.05
CA GLY A 312 0.59 2.94 -12.18
C GLY A 312 -0.72 3.66 -11.84
N SER A 313 -0.85 4.24 -10.64
CA SER A 313 -1.97 5.15 -10.37
C SER A 313 -1.90 6.35 -11.32
N ALA A 314 -3.02 6.69 -11.97
CA ALA A 314 -3.09 7.87 -12.83
C ALA A 314 -2.79 9.14 -12.02
N PRO A 315 -2.19 10.18 -12.65
CA PRO A 315 -1.93 11.44 -11.97
C PRO A 315 -3.21 11.98 -11.33
N LEU A 316 -3.15 12.25 -10.03
CA LEU A 316 -4.26 12.84 -9.31
C LEU A 316 -4.28 14.33 -9.58
N GLU A 317 -5.42 14.86 -10.02
CA GLU A 317 -5.64 16.29 -9.94
C GLU A 317 -5.64 16.70 -8.47
N VAL A 318 -4.84 17.73 -8.14
CA VAL A 318 -4.70 18.25 -6.79
C VAL A 318 -5.35 19.64 -6.70
N PRO A 319 -6.59 19.74 -6.20
CA PRO A 319 -7.26 21.02 -6.01
C PRO A 319 -6.42 21.96 -5.15
N GLY A 320 -6.33 23.24 -5.55
CA GLY A 320 -5.58 24.27 -4.84
C GLY A 320 -4.07 24.29 -5.10
N LEU A 321 -3.52 23.30 -5.82
CA LEU A 321 -2.08 23.23 -6.11
C LEU A 321 -1.59 24.40 -6.94
N GLU A 322 -2.25 24.71 -8.05
CA GLU A 322 -1.83 25.80 -8.95
C GLU A 322 -1.94 27.18 -8.27
N ALA A 323 -2.97 27.37 -7.44
CA ALA A 323 -3.11 28.59 -6.64
C ALA A 323 -1.95 28.74 -5.63
N LEU A 324 -1.51 27.65 -5.00
CA LEU A 324 -0.37 27.69 -4.10
C LEU A 324 0.96 27.87 -4.86
N ARG A 325 1.13 27.24 -6.03
CA ARG A 325 2.31 27.43 -6.89
C ARG A 325 2.49 28.87 -7.36
N ALA A 326 1.39 29.62 -7.54
CA ALA A 326 1.48 31.04 -7.88
C ALA A 326 2.20 31.88 -6.80
N VAL A 327 2.11 31.49 -5.52
CA VAL A 327 2.76 32.20 -4.40
C VAL A 327 4.05 31.52 -3.91
N ASP A 328 4.17 30.22 -4.16
CA ASP A 328 5.33 29.38 -3.89
C ASP A 328 5.70 28.58 -5.16
N PRO A 329 6.36 29.20 -6.16
CA PRO A 329 6.73 28.52 -7.40
C PRO A 329 7.68 27.33 -7.19
N ALA A 330 8.31 27.28 -6.03
CA ALA A 330 9.23 26.24 -5.62
C ALA A 330 8.53 24.97 -5.09
N LEU A 331 7.21 25.01 -4.87
CA LEU A 331 6.44 23.89 -4.33
C LEU A 331 6.54 22.65 -5.23
N SER A 332 7.01 21.56 -4.64
CA SER A 332 7.12 20.23 -5.24
C SER A 332 6.19 19.26 -4.50
N LEU A 333 5.45 18.45 -5.26
CA LEU A 333 4.62 17.40 -4.68
C LEU A 333 5.50 16.29 -4.12
N GLU A 334 6.58 15.96 -4.81
CA GLU A 334 7.56 14.93 -4.43
C GLU A 334 8.17 15.23 -3.05
N VAL A 335 8.55 16.49 -2.80
CA VAL A 335 9.07 16.93 -1.49
C VAL A 335 7.97 16.90 -0.42
N LEU A 336 6.74 17.28 -0.77
CA LEU A 336 5.60 17.28 0.15
C LEU A 336 5.17 15.85 0.52
N GLU A 337 5.20 14.92 -0.44
CA GLU A 337 4.89 13.49 -0.26
C GLU A 337 6.00 12.78 0.52
N ASP A 338 7.28 13.07 0.23
CA ASP A 338 8.40 12.61 1.05
C ASP A 338 8.26 13.13 2.49
N ARG A 339 7.97 14.42 2.67
CA ARG A 339 7.71 15.00 4.00
C ARG A 339 6.52 14.33 4.70
N ALA A 340 5.43 14.03 4.00
CA ALA A 340 4.30 13.32 4.58
C ALA A 340 4.66 11.88 4.97
N SER A 341 5.45 11.18 4.16
CA SER A 341 5.98 9.84 4.46
C SER A 341 6.87 9.86 5.70
N LEU A 342 7.76 10.85 5.83
CA LEU A 342 8.57 11.08 7.03
C LEU A 342 7.69 11.23 8.28
N LEU A 343 6.65 12.06 8.20
CA LEU A 343 5.70 12.31 9.28
C LEU A 343 4.88 11.05 9.63
N PHE A 344 4.48 10.27 8.63
CA PHE A 344 3.80 8.98 8.82
C PHE A 344 4.68 8.00 9.61
N TRP A 345 5.95 7.84 9.25
CA TRP A 345 6.84 6.93 9.98
C TRP A 345 7.15 7.43 11.40
N GLY A 346 7.25 8.74 11.60
CA GLY A 346 7.29 9.32 12.95
C GLY A 346 6.02 9.00 13.75
N TRP A 347 4.85 9.08 13.11
CA TRP A 347 3.57 8.74 13.74
C TRP A 347 3.49 7.26 14.11
N ILE A 348 3.94 6.34 13.24
CA ILE A 348 4.05 4.91 13.56
C ILE A 348 4.99 4.66 14.73
N ASP A 349 6.16 5.31 14.76
CA ASP A 349 7.15 5.17 15.83
C ASP A 349 6.57 5.57 17.20
N VAL A 350 5.88 6.72 17.26
CA VAL A 350 5.18 7.17 18.48
C VAL A 350 4.11 6.18 18.91
N GLN A 351 3.30 5.68 17.97
CA GLN A 351 2.20 4.76 18.26
C GLN A 351 2.70 3.42 18.79
N ALA A 352 3.82 2.92 18.27
CA ALA A 352 4.41 1.66 18.67
C ALA A 352 5.15 1.74 20.03
N ARG A 353 5.82 2.86 20.31
CA ARG A 353 6.61 3.05 21.53
C ARG A 353 5.81 3.69 22.68
N GLY A 354 4.74 4.39 22.35
CA GLY A 354 3.97 5.20 23.30
C GLY A 354 4.67 6.49 23.72
N GLU A 355 5.54 7.06 22.88
CA GLU A 355 6.37 8.23 23.22
C GLU A 355 6.04 9.45 22.35
N PRO A 356 4.95 10.20 22.60
CA PRO A 356 4.55 11.38 21.80
C PRO A 356 5.65 12.41 21.58
N GLY A 357 6.53 12.60 22.57
CA GLY A 357 7.62 13.58 22.51
C GLY A 357 8.58 13.39 21.33
N ARG A 358 8.69 12.19 20.74
CA ARG A 358 9.55 11.95 19.57
C ARG A 358 9.10 12.73 18.32
N MET A 359 7.85 13.18 18.27
CA MET A 359 7.32 14.04 17.20
C MET A 359 7.25 15.53 17.58
N ALA A 360 7.85 15.94 18.70
CA ALA A 360 7.74 17.32 19.20
C ALA A 360 8.15 18.41 18.20
N LYS A 361 9.06 18.11 17.27
CA LYS A 361 9.54 19.03 16.20
C LYS A 361 8.74 18.94 14.90
N LEU A 362 7.86 17.94 14.78
CA LEU A 362 7.25 17.51 13.53
C LEU A 362 5.72 17.60 13.54
N ALA A 363 5.11 17.69 14.73
CA ALA A 363 3.68 17.71 14.93
C ALA A 363 3.25 18.89 15.81
N THR A 364 2.07 19.45 15.54
CA THR A 364 1.52 20.54 16.34
C THR A 364 1.27 20.10 17.79
N PRO A 365 1.30 21.03 18.77
CA PRO A 365 1.02 20.72 20.17
C PRO A 365 -0.33 20.02 20.38
N ASP A 366 -1.35 20.44 19.64
CA ASP A 366 -2.71 19.86 19.73
C ASP A 366 -2.72 18.38 19.32
N LEU A 367 -2.03 18.04 18.22
CA LEU A 367 -1.93 16.65 17.77
C LEU A 367 -1.16 15.80 18.78
N LEU A 368 -0.06 16.34 19.33
CA LEU A 368 0.73 15.65 20.34
C LEU A 368 -0.10 15.36 21.60
N ALA A 369 -0.94 16.31 22.02
CA ALA A 369 -1.87 16.13 23.13
C ALA A 369 -2.92 15.05 22.85
N GLU A 370 -3.50 15.04 21.64
CA GLU A 370 -4.44 14.00 21.20
C GLU A 370 -3.79 12.61 21.23
N MET A 371 -2.60 12.48 20.65
CA MET A 371 -1.84 11.22 20.65
C MET A 371 -1.48 10.76 22.06
N ALA A 372 -1.08 11.70 22.93
CA ALA A 372 -0.77 11.39 24.32
C ALA A 372 -1.99 10.89 25.09
N ALA A 373 -3.16 11.50 24.90
CA ALA A 373 -4.40 11.08 25.53
C ALA A 373 -4.83 9.68 25.08
N ASP A 374 -4.77 9.40 23.78
CA ASP A 374 -5.09 8.10 23.19
C ASP A 374 -4.16 6.99 23.73
N LEU A 375 -2.85 7.24 23.73
CA LEU A 375 -1.86 6.30 24.27
C LEU A 375 -2.00 6.11 25.78
N ALA A 376 -2.33 7.16 26.54
CA ALA A 376 -2.64 7.06 27.97
C ALA A 376 -3.88 6.19 28.22
N GLY A 377 -4.90 6.28 27.36
CA GLY A 377 -6.10 5.44 27.41
C GLY A 377 -5.83 3.96 27.13
N LEU A 378 -4.81 3.63 26.34
CA LEU A 378 -4.36 2.24 26.17
C LEU A 378 -3.57 1.75 27.39
N ARG A 379 -2.66 2.58 27.90
CA ARG A 379 -1.85 2.26 29.09
C ARG A 379 -2.69 2.04 30.34
N SER A 380 -3.74 2.84 30.55
CA SER A 380 -4.67 2.67 31.68
C SER A 380 -5.37 1.30 31.66
N ARG A 381 -5.54 0.72 30.45
CA ARG A 381 -6.06 -0.63 30.22
C ARG A 381 -4.98 -1.72 30.18
N ARG A 382 -3.71 -1.37 30.47
CA ARG A 382 -2.52 -2.23 30.32
C ARG A 382 -2.38 -2.83 28.92
N ARG A 383 -2.70 -2.03 27.90
CA ARG A 383 -2.63 -2.41 26.49
C ARG A 383 -1.61 -1.56 25.76
N THR A 384 -1.01 -2.12 24.72
CA THR A 384 -0.14 -1.42 23.77
C THR A 384 -0.49 -1.78 22.33
N ARG A 385 -0.18 -0.88 21.40
CA ARG A 385 -0.30 -1.14 19.97
C ARG A 385 0.94 -1.87 19.49
N VAL A 386 0.74 -2.81 18.57
CA VAL A 386 1.82 -3.48 17.88
C VAL A 386 1.64 -3.29 16.39
N PHE A 387 2.76 -2.98 15.72
CA PHE A 387 2.87 -2.91 14.28
C PHE A 387 4.03 -3.82 13.86
N LEU A 388 3.74 -4.85 13.06
CA LEU A 388 4.72 -5.68 12.39
C LEU A 388 4.58 -5.47 10.89
N GLN A 389 5.69 -5.53 10.16
CA GLN A 389 5.70 -5.52 8.70
C GLN A 389 4.90 -4.36 8.09
N ALA A 390 4.99 -3.17 8.71
CA ALA A 390 4.36 -1.98 8.17
C ALA A 390 4.95 -1.68 6.78
N ALA A 391 4.10 -1.42 5.80
CA ALA A 391 4.47 -1.09 4.44
C ALA A 391 3.61 0.08 3.95
N VAL A 392 4.22 1.00 3.23
CA VAL A 392 3.51 2.11 2.56
C VAL A 392 3.36 1.72 1.10
N GLY A 393 2.12 1.74 0.63
CA GLY A 393 1.77 1.43 -0.74
C GLY A 393 1.74 2.65 -1.64
N SER A 394 1.22 3.76 -1.13
CA SER A 394 1.33 5.06 -1.81
C SER A 394 1.21 6.23 -0.85
N VAL A 395 1.82 7.35 -1.23
CA VAL A 395 1.67 8.66 -0.59
C VAL A 395 1.31 9.65 -1.69
N ALA A 396 0.13 10.28 -1.58
CA ALA A 396 -0.35 11.15 -2.65
C ALA A 396 -1.11 12.36 -2.12
N VAL A 397 -0.79 13.56 -2.63
CA VAL A 397 -1.53 14.77 -2.24
C VAL A 397 -2.93 14.74 -2.84
N ARG A 398 -3.95 14.91 -1.99
CA ARG A 398 -5.37 14.94 -2.37
C ARG A 398 -5.94 16.34 -2.55
N GLY A 399 -5.34 17.34 -1.93
CA GLY A 399 -5.79 18.72 -2.04
C GLY A 399 -5.02 19.66 -1.12
N ILE A 400 -5.06 20.94 -1.46
CA ILE A 400 -4.40 22.03 -0.76
C ILE A 400 -5.44 23.11 -0.43
N GLU A 401 -5.50 23.52 0.82
CA GLU A 401 -6.38 24.58 1.32
C GLU A 401 -5.52 25.77 1.76
N ALA A 402 -5.49 26.83 0.96
CA ALA A 402 -4.82 28.07 1.32
C ALA A 402 -5.75 28.98 2.14
N GLY A 403 -5.51 29.07 3.45
CA GLY A 403 -6.17 30.02 4.34
C GLY A 403 -5.35 31.29 4.57
N PRO A 404 -5.94 32.32 5.22
CA PRO A 404 -5.27 33.60 5.45
C PRO A 404 -4.06 33.51 6.39
N ALA A 405 -4.10 32.62 7.39
CA ALA A 405 -3.02 32.45 8.36
C ALA A 405 -2.21 31.17 8.12
N THR A 406 -2.83 30.13 7.56
CA THR A 406 -2.24 28.80 7.43
C THR A 406 -2.63 28.19 6.09
N THR A 407 -1.69 27.49 5.49
CA THR A 407 -1.92 26.60 4.35
C THR A 407 -1.96 25.17 4.85
N LEU A 408 -2.97 24.41 4.43
CA LEU A 408 -3.10 22.98 4.72
C LEU A 408 -2.88 22.16 3.46
N ALA A 409 -2.17 21.04 3.59
CA ALA A 409 -2.05 20.02 2.56
C ALA A 409 -2.62 18.71 3.09
N HIS A 410 -3.52 18.09 2.34
CA HIS A 410 -4.13 16.81 2.69
C HIS A 410 -3.46 15.72 1.88
N VAL A 411 -2.67 14.88 2.55
CA VAL A 411 -1.89 13.83 1.91
C VAL A 411 -2.49 12.48 2.28
N GLU A 412 -2.90 11.71 1.29
CA GLU A 412 -3.34 10.34 1.50
C GLU A 412 -2.12 9.43 1.65
N VAL A 413 -2.13 8.64 2.72
CA VAL A 413 -1.18 7.55 2.93
C VAL A 413 -1.97 6.25 2.90
N ARG A 414 -1.68 5.44 1.88
CA ARG A 414 -2.15 4.06 1.77
C ARG A 414 -1.06 3.16 2.32
N TRP A 415 -1.39 2.38 3.33
CA TRP A 415 -0.40 1.56 4.01
C TRP A 415 -1.04 0.27 4.51
N SER A 416 -0.23 -0.68 4.92
CA SER A 416 -0.69 -1.89 5.58
C SER A 416 0.29 -2.27 6.67
N ALA A 417 -0.20 -2.97 7.69
CA ALA A 417 0.66 -3.58 8.69
C ALA A 417 -0.06 -4.77 9.30
N ARG A 418 0.72 -5.70 9.84
CA ARG A 418 0.19 -6.65 10.81
C ARG A 418 0.08 -5.93 12.15
N MET A 419 -1.14 -5.55 12.50
CA MET A 419 -1.37 -4.66 13.61
C MET A 419 -2.38 -5.23 14.60
N GLY A 420 -2.24 -4.83 15.86
CA GLY A 420 -3.05 -5.34 16.96
C GLY A 420 -2.93 -4.49 18.22
N VAL A 421 -3.85 -4.71 19.15
CA VAL A 421 -3.77 -4.16 20.52
C VAL A 421 -3.61 -5.33 21.48
N VAL A 422 -2.46 -5.42 22.14
CA VAL A 422 -2.11 -6.55 23.02
C VAL A 422 -1.85 -6.09 24.44
N PRO A 423 -1.98 -6.98 25.45
CA PRO A 423 -1.51 -6.67 26.79
C PRO A 423 -0.04 -6.25 26.78
N GLU A 424 0.30 -5.29 27.63
CA GLU A 424 1.67 -4.80 27.75
C GLU A 424 2.63 -5.95 28.10
N GLY A 425 3.73 -6.08 27.35
CA GLY A 425 4.70 -7.17 27.50
C GLY A 425 4.30 -8.52 26.91
N ALA A 426 3.08 -8.66 26.36
CA ALA A 426 2.66 -9.89 25.68
C ALA A 426 3.23 -9.98 24.26
N SER A 427 3.46 -11.21 23.80
CA SER A 427 3.77 -11.46 22.39
C SER A 427 2.57 -11.09 21.52
N ALA A 428 2.84 -10.40 20.42
CA ALA A 428 1.83 -9.99 19.45
C ALA A 428 1.17 -11.18 18.72
N GLY A 429 1.74 -12.38 18.83
CA GLY A 429 1.32 -13.54 18.07
C GLY A 429 1.44 -13.26 16.56
N THR A 430 0.40 -13.67 15.81
CA THR A 430 0.32 -13.49 14.37
C THR A 430 -0.85 -12.55 14.05
N PRO A 431 -0.69 -11.22 14.21
CA PRO A 431 -1.76 -10.29 13.91
C PRO A 431 -2.06 -10.29 12.41
N ALA A 432 -3.33 -10.00 12.08
CA ALA A 432 -3.80 -9.89 10.71
C ALA A 432 -3.14 -8.71 10.00
N THR A 433 -2.74 -8.89 8.74
CA THR A 433 -2.31 -7.78 7.89
C THR A 433 -3.53 -6.95 7.53
N LEU A 434 -3.62 -5.72 8.03
CA LEU A 434 -4.72 -4.81 7.75
C LEU A 434 -4.25 -3.70 6.79
N PRO A 435 -4.84 -3.60 5.58
CA PRO A 435 -4.69 -2.42 4.74
C PRO A 435 -5.44 -1.23 5.34
N GLN A 436 -4.87 -0.04 5.17
CA GLN A 436 -5.26 1.21 5.80
C GLN A 436 -5.20 2.35 4.80
N ARG A 437 -6.13 3.29 4.93
CA ARG A 437 -6.20 4.49 4.10
C ARG A 437 -6.47 5.71 4.99
N TRP A 438 -5.45 6.54 5.16
CA TRP A 438 -5.46 7.65 6.09
C TRP A 438 -5.12 8.96 5.38
N ILE A 439 -5.64 10.07 5.89
CA ILE A 439 -5.27 11.41 5.47
C ILE A 439 -4.42 12.05 6.57
N PHE A 440 -3.19 12.39 6.20
CA PHE A 440 -2.27 13.19 6.97
C PHE A 440 -2.46 14.63 6.52
N THR A 441 -3.04 15.46 7.39
CA THR A 441 -3.15 16.89 7.12
C THR A 441 -1.93 17.59 7.68
N LEU A 442 -1.15 18.18 6.78
CA LEU A 442 0.04 18.96 7.08
C LEU A 442 -0.35 20.44 7.08
N ALA A 443 0.26 21.22 7.96
CA ALA A 443 0.05 22.67 8.06
C ALA A 443 1.38 23.42 7.95
N ARG A 444 1.35 24.57 7.29
CA ARG A 444 2.40 25.59 7.36
C ARG A 444 1.76 26.98 7.48
N LYS A 445 2.47 27.97 8.03
CA LYS A 445 2.00 29.36 8.04
C LYS A 445 1.89 29.89 6.62
N ALA A 446 0.91 30.74 6.37
CA ALA A 446 0.73 31.38 5.07
C ALA A 446 1.98 32.19 4.69
N GLY A 447 2.40 32.13 3.43
CA GLY A 447 3.58 32.81 2.92
C GLY A 447 4.92 32.08 3.13
N VAL A 448 4.95 30.98 3.89
CA VAL A 448 6.13 30.11 3.97
C VAL A 448 6.36 29.46 2.61
N ARG A 449 7.59 29.56 2.09
CA ARG A 449 7.99 29.07 0.76
C ARG A 449 8.84 27.81 0.87
N THR A 450 8.78 26.99 -0.17
CA THR A 450 9.56 25.75 -0.27
C THR A 450 11.03 26.08 -0.54
N ASP A 451 11.94 25.50 0.25
CA ASP A 451 13.39 25.63 0.02
C ASP A 451 13.88 24.54 -0.94
N GLN A 452 13.94 24.89 -2.23
CA GLN A 452 14.42 23.97 -3.28
C GLN A 452 15.87 23.51 -3.08
N ALA A 453 16.71 24.26 -2.35
CA ALA A 453 18.10 23.88 -2.14
C ALA A 453 18.21 22.57 -1.33
N ARG A 454 17.22 22.29 -0.46
CA ARG A 454 17.17 21.08 0.38
C ARG A 454 16.66 19.87 -0.37
N GLY A 455 15.80 20.06 -1.38
CA GLY A 455 15.21 18.98 -2.18
C GLY A 455 14.64 17.87 -1.30
N MET A 456 15.07 16.63 -1.52
CA MET A 456 14.59 15.43 -0.79
C MET A 456 15.11 15.28 0.65
N ALA A 457 15.79 16.28 1.18
CA ALA A 457 16.28 16.27 2.55
C ALA A 457 15.25 16.93 3.51
N THR A 458 14.13 16.24 3.69
CA THR A 458 12.93 16.71 4.40
C THR A 458 12.97 16.55 5.93
N ALA A 459 13.97 15.87 6.51
CA ALA A 459 14.14 15.68 7.96
C ALA A 459 15.12 16.70 8.57
N ARG A 460 14.85 17.99 8.33
CA ARG A 460 15.73 19.10 8.71
C ARG A 460 14.96 20.25 9.36
N CYS A 461 15.70 21.13 10.02
CA CYS A 461 15.22 22.42 10.47
C CYS A 461 14.82 23.28 9.27
N GLY A 462 13.55 23.66 9.22
CA GLY A 462 13.01 24.57 8.21
C GLY A 462 13.74 25.93 8.12
N ASN A 463 14.36 26.38 9.21
CA ASN A 463 15.04 27.67 9.29
C ASN A 463 16.52 27.60 8.89
N CYS A 464 17.33 26.79 9.58
CA CYS A 464 18.78 26.75 9.37
C CYS A 464 19.29 25.55 8.54
N GLY A 465 18.41 24.62 8.15
CA GLY A 465 18.79 23.42 7.39
C GLY A 465 19.55 22.35 8.19
N ALA A 466 19.77 22.58 9.49
CA ALA A 466 20.43 21.60 10.35
C ALA A 466 19.58 20.31 10.47
N PRO A 467 20.21 19.13 10.58
CA PRO A 467 19.50 17.87 10.80
C PRO A 467 18.67 17.91 12.08
N LEU A 468 17.53 17.22 12.08
CA LEU A 468 16.74 17.07 13.31
C LEU A 468 17.42 16.07 14.25
N GLY A 469 17.82 16.53 15.44
CA GLY A 469 18.30 15.66 16.51
C GLY A 469 17.18 14.91 17.24
N ASP A 470 17.54 13.98 18.12
CA ASP A 470 16.60 13.15 18.90
C ASP A 470 15.99 13.86 20.11
N SER A 471 16.29 15.15 20.33
CA SER A 471 15.65 15.94 21.39
C SER A 471 14.13 15.98 21.22
N VAL A 472 13.41 15.80 22.32
CA VAL A 472 11.95 15.93 22.39
C VAL A 472 11.49 17.38 22.60
N GLN A 473 12.41 18.34 22.50
CA GLN A 473 12.06 19.76 22.49
C GLN A 473 11.55 20.17 21.10
N PRO A 474 10.54 21.05 21.02
CA PRO A 474 9.99 21.51 19.74
C PRO A 474 10.92 22.48 19.00
N THR A 475 12.03 22.90 19.61
CA THR A 475 12.98 23.85 19.05
C THR A 475 14.16 23.15 18.39
N CYS A 476 14.76 23.82 17.40
CA CYS A 476 16.00 23.39 16.78
C CYS A 476 17.18 23.56 17.75
N GLU A 477 17.97 22.51 17.94
CA GLU A 477 19.17 22.55 18.80
C GLU A 477 20.28 23.46 18.27
N HIS A 478 20.23 23.83 16.98
CA HIS A 478 21.28 24.63 16.34
C HIS A 478 20.96 26.11 16.27
N CYS A 479 19.73 26.48 15.91
CA CYS A 479 19.33 27.88 15.73
C CYS A 479 18.23 28.36 16.68
N GLY A 480 17.70 27.49 17.55
CA GLY A 480 16.65 27.83 18.50
C GLY A 480 15.25 28.03 17.91
N ALA A 481 15.09 27.93 16.58
CA ALA A 481 13.79 28.10 15.93
C ALA A 481 12.76 27.07 16.40
N THR A 482 11.52 27.50 16.62
CA THR A 482 10.37 26.62 16.89
C THR A 482 9.99 25.88 15.61
N LEU A 483 9.95 24.55 15.64
CA LEU A 483 9.79 23.73 14.43
C LEU A 483 8.39 23.17 14.24
N ASN A 484 7.53 23.25 15.25
CA ASN A 484 6.27 22.52 15.31
C ASN A 484 5.01 23.39 15.10
N ASP A 485 5.18 24.65 14.71
CA ASP A 485 4.11 25.63 14.51
C ASP A 485 3.88 25.98 13.03
N GLY A 486 4.57 25.29 12.12
CA GLY A 486 4.48 25.52 10.68
C GLY A 486 5.18 26.79 10.18
N ALA A 487 5.96 27.50 10.99
CA ALA A 487 6.61 28.75 10.58
C ALA A 487 7.75 28.56 9.56
N HIS A 488 8.30 27.35 9.48
CA HIS A 488 9.51 27.10 8.70
C HIS A 488 9.40 25.90 7.76
N ASP A 489 8.43 25.02 7.96
CA ASP A 489 8.17 23.85 7.11
C ASP A 489 6.78 23.29 7.40
N TRP A 490 6.36 22.28 6.66
CA TRP A 490 5.13 21.53 6.91
C TRP A 490 5.24 20.67 8.18
N VAL A 491 4.26 20.82 9.06
CA VAL A 491 4.12 20.04 10.30
C VAL A 491 2.82 19.24 10.28
N LEU A 492 2.81 18.07 10.91
CA LEU A 492 1.60 17.26 11.01
C LEU A 492 0.63 17.91 12.00
N THR A 493 -0.60 18.19 11.55
CA THR A 493 -1.65 18.73 12.42
C THR A 493 -2.76 17.73 12.69
N ARG A 494 -3.05 16.82 11.74
CA ARG A 494 -4.07 15.76 11.91
C ARG A 494 -3.67 14.49 11.18
N ALA A 495 -4.02 13.33 11.75
CA ALA A 495 -3.95 12.03 11.09
C ALA A 495 -5.26 11.28 11.33
N GLU A 496 -6.07 11.12 10.28
CA GLU A 496 -7.43 10.59 10.39
C GLU A 496 -7.76 9.58 9.28
N PRO A 497 -8.74 8.67 9.49
CA PRO A 497 -9.21 7.78 8.44
C PRO A 497 -9.79 8.56 7.25
N PHE A 498 -9.64 8.01 6.04
CA PHE A 498 -10.10 8.64 4.79
C PHE A 498 -11.59 9.04 4.81
N GLU A 499 -12.44 8.22 5.41
CA GLU A 499 -13.88 8.46 5.54
C GLU A 499 -14.19 9.71 6.37
N VAL A 500 -13.44 9.93 7.45
CA VAL A 500 -13.61 11.07 8.36
C VAL A 500 -13.21 12.35 7.66
N TRP A 501 -12.06 12.35 6.96
CA TRP A 501 -11.63 13.48 6.15
C TRP A 501 -12.63 13.79 5.03
N THR A 502 -13.06 12.78 4.27
CA THR A 502 -13.97 12.97 3.13
C THR A 502 -15.30 13.57 3.56
N ALA A 503 -15.82 13.13 4.71
CA ALA A 503 -17.03 13.67 5.31
C ALA A 503 -16.87 15.16 5.66
N ARG A 504 -15.73 15.53 6.28
CA ARG A 504 -15.43 16.92 6.63
C ARG A 504 -15.26 17.79 5.38
N SER A 505 -14.48 17.35 4.41
CA SER A 505 -14.20 18.11 3.18
C SER A 505 -15.47 18.38 2.37
N ARG A 506 -16.45 17.47 2.41
CA ARG A 506 -17.77 17.68 1.77
C ARG A 506 -18.68 18.64 2.53
N ALA A 507 -18.52 18.73 3.86
CA ALA A 507 -19.31 19.63 4.69
C ALA A 507 -18.83 21.09 4.56
N GLN A 508 -17.59 21.31 4.11
CA GLN A 508 -17.08 22.66 3.85
C GLN A 508 -17.61 23.19 2.52
N PRO A 509 -18.18 24.43 2.49
CA PRO A 509 -18.62 25.07 1.27
C PRO A 509 -17.40 25.50 0.45
N THR A 510 -16.91 24.63 -0.43
CA THR A 510 -15.96 25.02 -1.47
C THR A 510 -16.71 25.61 -2.66
N PRO A 511 -16.17 26.64 -3.34
CA PRO A 511 -16.69 27.06 -4.63
C PRO A 511 -16.64 25.85 -5.57
N LYS A 512 -17.78 25.45 -6.12
CA LYS A 512 -17.84 24.38 -7.12
C LYS A 512 -16.92 24.77 -8.28
N ALA A 513 -15.79 24.08 -8.42
CA ALA A 513 -15.12 24.00 -9.71
C ALA A 513 -16.13 23.37 -10.69
N PRO A 514 -16.45 24.02 -11.83
CA PRO A 514 -17.43 23.49 -12.76
C PRO A 514 -16.87 22.21 -13.40
N GLY A 515 -17.62 21.12 -13.28
CA GLY A 515 -17.47 19.97 -14.19
C GLY A 515 -16.41 18.94 -13.84
N VAL A 516 -16.17 18.63 -12.56
CA VAL A 516 -15.42 17.40 -12.22
C VAL A 516 -16.34 16.20 -12.41
N PRO A 517 -16.18 15.35 -13.46
CA PRO A 517 -16.83 14.06 -13.45
C PRO A 517 -16.33 13.30 -12.23
N ALA A 518 -17.25 12.78 -11.41
CA ALA A 518 -16.86 11.71 -10.49
C ALA A 518 -16.15 10.65 -11.34
N SER A 519 -14.92 10.29 -10.99
CA SER A 519 -14.15 9.27 -11.71
C SER A 519 -14.91 7.94 -11.62
N ARG A 520 -15.83 7.73 -12.56
CA ARG A 520 -16.76 6.60 -12.63
C ARG A 520 -16.05 5.32 -13.07
N ASP A 521 -14.82 5.44 -13.55
CA ASP A 521 -14.11 4.36 -14.26
C ASP A 521 -12.91 3.77 -13.49
N VAL A 522 -12.67 4.18 -12.24
CA VAL A 522 -11.57 3.61 -11.46
C VAL A 522 -12.07 2.38 -10.70
N VAL A 523 -11.77 1.21 -11.24
CA VAL A 523 -11.91 -0.05 -10.51
C VAL A 523 -11.05 0.04 -9.25
N MET A 524 -11.67 -0.15 -8.08
CA MET A 524 -10.97 -0.11 -6.81
C MET A 524 -9.95 -1.25 -6.75
N ASP A 525 -8.70 -0.95 -6.40
CA ASP A 525 -7.65 -1.96 -6.31
C ASP A 525 -7.89 -2.95 -5.16
N ALA A 526 -7.21 -4.10 -5.22
CA ALA A 526 -7.35 -5.20 -4.29
C ALA A 526 -7.24 -4.79 -2.81
N SER A 527 -6.34 -3.87 -2.49
CA SER A 527 -6.09 -3.44 -1.10
C SER A 527 -7.26 -2.65 -0.53
N GLU A 528 -7.87 -1.79 -1.35
CA GLU A 528 -9.06 -1.05 -0.92
C GLU A 528 -10.27 -1.98 -0.77
N ARG A 529 -10.44 -2.95 -1.68
CA ARG A 529 -11.51 -3.97 -1.56
C ARG A 529 -11.34 -4.79 -0.27
N GLN A 530 -10.12 -5.20 0.04
CA GLN A 530 -9.79 -5.91 1.28
C GLN A 530 -10.07 -5.03 2.52
N ARG A 531 -9.67 -3.75 2.50
CA ARG A 531 -9.95 -2.80 3.61
C ARG A 531 -11.44 -2.64 3.88
N LEU A 532 -12.24 -2.45 2.83
CA LEU A 532 -13.70 -2.31 2.96
C LEU A 532 -14.32 -3.56 3.59
N LEU A 533 -13.94 -4.75 3.10
CA LEU A 533 -14.48 -6.00 3.61
C LEU A 533 -14.05 -6.26 5.06
N TYR A 534 -12.83 -5.90 5.43
CA TYR A 534 -12.35 -5.97 6.81
C TYR A 534 -13.10 -5.03 7.74
N THR A 535 -13.37 -3.81 7.27
CA THR A 535 -14.14 -2.83 8.04
C THR A 535 -15.56 -3.34 8.27
N MET A 536 -16.17 -3.99 7.27
CA MET A 536 -17.46 -4.66 7.44
C MET A 536 -17.39 -5.84 8.43
N ALA A 537 -16.34 -6.64 8.37
CA ALA A 537 -16.11 -7.75 9.30
C ALA A 537 -15.93 -7.24 10.74
N ALA A 538 -15.24 -6.12 10.90
CA ALA A 538 -15.06 -5.45 12.18
C ALA A 538 -16.37 -4.90 12.75
N MET A 539 -17.18 -4.24 11.91
CA MET A 539 -18.53 -3.82 12.27
C MET A 539 -19.35 -5.04 12.71
N ALA A 540 -19.26 -6.15 11.97
CA ALA A 540 -19.93 -7.41 12.32
C ALA A 540 -19.56 -7.90 13.72
N ALA A 541 -18.27 -7.92 14.05
CA ALA A 541 -17.77 -8.40 15.33
C ALA A 541 -18.17 -7.52 16.53
N ALA A 542 -18.31 -6.20 16.33
CA ALA A 542 -18.61 -5.24 17.40
C ALA A 542 -19.99 -5.46 18.06
N ASP A 543 -20.96 -6.04 17.34
CA ASP A 543 -22.35 -6.23 17.82
C ASP A 543 -22.57 -7.53 18.62
N GLY A 544 -21.51 -8.14 19.17
CA GLY A 544 -21.62 -9.34 20.03
C GLY A 544 -21.23 -10.66 19.36
N GLY A 545 -20.36 -10.60 18.34
CA GLY A 545 -19.86 -11.76 17.61
C GLY A 545 -20.57 -12.00 16.27
N VAL A 546 -19.87 -12.61 15.33
CA VAL A 546 -20.36 -12.80 13.95
C VAL A 546 -21.05 -14.15 13.80
N ASP A 547 -22.36 -14.11 13.52
CA ASP A 547 -23.17 -15.32 13.33
C ASP A 547 -22.83 -16.06 12.02
N ASP A 548 -23.31 -17.29 11.86
CA ASP A 548 -23.03 -18.11 10.68
C ASP A 548 -23.56 -17.49 9.37
N ARG A 549 -24.62 -16.70 9.44
CA ARG A 549 -25.22 -16.04 8.27
C ARG A 549 -24.35 -14.88 7.81
N GLU A 550 -23.81 -14.11 8.73
CA GLU A 550 -22.89 -13.01 8.49
C GLU A 550 -21.53 -13.53 8.01
N ARG A 551 -21.02 -14.61 8.59
CA ARG A 551 -19.81 -15.30 8.10
C ARG A 551 -19.98 -15.75 6.66
N ARG A 552 -21.11 -16.38 6.31
CA ARG A 552 -21.43 -16.78 4.94
C ARG A 552 -21.53 -15.58 4.00
N MET A 553 -22.14 -14.47 4.44
CA MET A 553 -22.22 -13.25 3.65
C MET A 553 -20.83 -12.66 3.37
N LEU A 554 -19.98 -12.51 4.40
CA LEU A 554 -18.61 -12.02 4.24
C LEU A 554 -17.78 -12.91 3.32
N LYS A 555 -17.95 -14.24 3.40
CA LYS A 555 -17.28 -15.20 2.52
C LYS A 555 -17.68 -15.01 1.05
N LEU A 556 -18.97 -14.85 0.77
CA LEU A 556 -19.46 -14.59 -0.58
C LEU A 556 -18.94 -13.26 -1.13
N CYS A 557 -18.87 -12.22 -0.29
CA CYS A 557 -18.29 -10.93 -0.67
C CYS A 557 -16.79 -11.07 -0.98
N ALA A 558 -16.06 -11.80 -0.14
CA ALA A 558 -14.63 -12.07 -0.32
C ALA A 558 -14.36 -12.75 -1.66
N GLU A 559 -15.06 -13.86 -1.94
CA GLU A 559 -14.95 -14.60 -3.19
C GLU A 559 -15.25 -13.70 -4.40
N ARG A 560 -16.30 -12.88 -4.32
CA ARG A 560 -16.70 -12.01 -5.43
C ARG A 560 -15.74 -10.84 -5.69
N TRP A 561 -15.21 -10.24 -4.63
CA TRP A 561 -14.31 -9.09 -4.72
C TRP A 561 -12.85 -9.49 -4.89
N GLY A 562 -12.56 -10.80 -5.06
CA GLY A 562 -11.21 -11.31 -5.24
C GLY A 562 -10.34 -11.15 -4.00
N VAL A 563 -10.94 -11.16 -2.80
CA VAL A 563 -10.23 -11.02 -1.53
C VAL A 563 -10.09 -12.41 -0.88
N PRO A 564 -8.87 -12.89 -0.54
CA PRO A 564 -8.69 -14.14 0.17
C PRO A 564 -9.48 -14.15 1.50
N TYR A 565 -10.32 -15.18 1.73
CA TYR A 565 -11.17 -15.20 2.92
C TYR A 565 -10.40 -15.46 4.23
N GLU A 566 -9.26 -16.16 4.17
CA GLU A 566 -8.37 -16.39 5.31
C GLU A 566 -7.97 -15.10 6.02
N ASN A 567 -7.76 -14.06 5.21
CA ASN A 567 -7.41 -12.71 5.60
C ASN A 567 -8.56 -12.04 6.37
N VAL A 568 -9.80 -12.22 5.88
CA VAL A 568 -11.02 -11.75 6.56
C VAL A 568 -11.25 -12.51 7.87
N GLU A 569 -10.97 -13.81 7.91
CA GLU A 569 -11.12 -14.62 9.12
C GLU A 569 -10.11 -14.23 10.21
N LEU A 570 -8.87 -13.90 9.83
CA LEU A 570 -7.87 -13.35 10.75
C LEU A 570 -8.33 -12.01 11.34
N ALA A 571 -8.93 -11.15 10.52
CA ALA A 571 -9.51 -9.89 10.99
C ALA A 571 -10.68 -10.13 11.97
N LEU A 572 -11.57 -11.09 11.69
CA LEU A 572 -12.67 -11.46 12.58
C LEU A 572 -12.21 -12.00 13.94
N LYS A 573 -11.00 -12.57 14.00
CA LYS A 573 -10.39 -13.09 15.24
C LYS A 573 -9.55 -12.04 15.98
N ALA A 574 -9.33 -10.86 15.39
CA ALA A 574 -8.54 -9.81 16.00
C ALA A 574 -9.28 -9.15 17.18
N ASP A 575 -8.52 -8.56 18.10
CA ASP A 575 -9.07 -7.87 19.27
C ASP A 575 -9.99 -6.70 18.80
N PRO A 576 -11.25 -6.61 19.27
CA PRO A 576 -12.17 -5.53 18.90
C PRO A 576 -11.60 -4.11 19.09
N ALA A 577 -10.70 -3.92 20.07
CA ALA A 577 -10.04 -2.64 20.31
C ALA A 577 -9.19 -2.17 19.12
N LEU A 578 -8.74 -3.09 18.26
CA LEU A 578 -8.06 -2.76 17.01
C LEU A 578 -8.95 -1.98 16.05
N PHE A 579 -10.26 -2.24 16.10
CA PHE A 579 -11.22 -1.71 15.14
C PHE A 579 -11.93 -0.43 15.59
N GLU A 580 -11.75 -0.01 16.86
CA GLU A 580 -12.31 1.25 17.40
C GLU A 580 -11.98 2.46 16.51
N ARG A 581 -10.80 2.48 15.86
CA ARG A 581 -10.38 3.54 14.93
C ARG A 581 -10.59 3.21 13.45
N LEU A 582 -10.90 1.96 13.12
CA LEU A 582 -11.03 1.48 11.75
C LEU A 582 -12.47 1.57 11.25
N VAL A 583 -13.43 1.39 12.16
CA VAL A 583 -14.85 1.52 11.84
C VAL A 583 -15.21 3.01 11.82
N PRO A 584 -15.72 3.52 10.69
CA PRO A 584 -16.15 4.91 10.62
C PRO A 584 -17.35 5.13 11.55
N PRO A 585 -17.40 6.26 12.29
CA PRO A 585 -18.54 6.55 13.15
C PRO A 585 -19.81 6.77 12.32
N PRO A 586 -21.01 6.54 12.91
CA PRO A 586 -22.27 6.89 12.29
C PRO A 586 -22.32 8.35 11.84
N GLY A 587 -23.14 8.65 10.82
CA GLY A 587 -23.28 9.99 10.25
C GLY A 587 -22.43 10.19 8.99
N PRO A 588 -21.89 11.41 8.74
CA PRO A 588 -21.22 11.74 7.47
C PRO A 588 -20.03 10.83 7.10
N ALA A 589 -19.24 10.38 8.09
CA ALA A 589 -18.13 9.45 7.85
C ALA A 589 -18.63 8.07 7.43
N GLY A 590 -19.62 7.53 8.16
CA GLY A 590 -20.33 6.30 7.76
C GLY A 590 -20.97 6.39 6.37
N GLU A 591 -21.49 7.56 5.98
CA GLU A 591 -22.04 7.75 4.62
C GLU A 591 -20.93 7.70 3.56
N SER A 592 -19.75 8.27 3.86
CA SER A 592 -18.59 8.16 2.97
C SER A 592 -18.18 6.70 2.75
N PHE A 593 -18.15 5.90 3.82
CA PHE A 593 -17.87 4.47 3.74
C PHE A 593 -18.93 3.72 2.93
N LEU A 594 -20.22 3.97 3.21
CA LEU A 594 -21.31 3.31 2.50
C LEU A 594 -21.29 3.63 1.01
N ARG A 595 -20.85 4.84 0.62
CA ARG A 595 -20.64 5.20 -0.79
C ARG A 595 -19.54 4.37 -1.44
N SER A 596 -18.43 4.12 -0.76
CA SER A 596 -17.37 3.24 -1.26
C SER A 596 -17.87 1.80 -1.44
N LEU A 597 -18.71 1.30 -0.51
CA LEU A 597 -19.38 0.00 -0.67
C LEU A 597 -20.35 -0.05 -1.86
N VAL A 598 -21.07 1.05 -2.12
CA VAL A 598 -21.96 1.15 -3.30
C VAL A 598 -21.14 1.17 -4.59
N GLN A 599 -20.01 1.88 -4.62
CA GLN A 599 -19.13 1.95 -5.80
C GLN A 599 -18.56 0.58 -6.19
N ILE A 600 -18.04 -0.18 -5.22
CA ILE A 600 -17.52 -1.52 -5.48
C ILE A 600 -18.63 -2.50 -5.92
N ALA A 601 -19.83 -2.40 -5.33
CA ALA A 601 -20.98 -3.23 -5.72
C ALA A 601 -21.54 -2.87 -7.11
N LEU A 602 -21.25 -1.68 -7.63
CA LEU A 602 -21.69 -1.22 -8.96
C LEU A 602 -20.61 -1.38 -10.03
N VAL A 603 -19.49 -2.04 -9.73
CA VAL A 603 -18.34 -2.14 -10.66
C VAL A 603 -18.70 -2.79 -12.00
N ASP A 604 -19.65 -3.73 -12.02
CA ASP A 604 -20.17 -4.38 -13.22
C ASP A 604 -21.50 -3.79 -13.71
N GLY A 605 -21.89 -2.64 -13.15
CA GLY A 605 -23.08 -1.88 -13.49
C GLY A 605 -24.39 -2.39 -12.88
N LYS A 606 -24.37 -3.43 -12.04
CA LYS A 606 -25.59 -3.98 -11.42
C LYS A 606 -25.37 -4.38 -9.97
N VAL A 607 -26.33 -4.06 -9.09
CA VAL A 607 -26.36 -4.58 -7.71
C VAL A 607 -27.34 -5.73 -7.65
N ASP A 608 -26.87 -6.92 -7.28
CA ASP A 608 -27.75 -8.08 -7.11
C ASP A 608 -28.42 -8.14 -5.73
N ARG A 609 -29.21 -9.20 -5.50
CA ARG A 609 -29.93 -9.39 -4.24
C ARG A 609 -29.01 -9.58 -3.03
N GLN A 610 -27.85 -10.19 -3.21
CA GLN A 610 -26.89 -10.44 -2.13
C GLN A 610 -26.12 -9.17 -1.79
N GLU A 611 -25.65 -8.42 -2.79
CA GLU A 611 -25.01 -7.12 -2.60
C GLU A 611 -25.97 -6.12 -1.98
N ARG A 612 -27.22 -6.10 -2.41
CA ARG A 612 -28.23 -5.25 -1.79
C ARG A 612 -28.43 -5.59 -0.31
N ARG A 613 -28.49 -6.87 0.06
CA ARG A 613 -28.59 -7.29 1.46
C ARG A 613 -27.36 -6.88 2.28
N MET A 614 -26.18 -6.99 1.67
CA MET A 614 -24.92 -6.57 2.27
C MET A 614 -24.91 -5.06 2.55
N LEU A 615 -25.29 -4.25 1.57
CA LEU A 615 -25.41 -2.79 1.69
C LEU A 615 -26.49 -2.38 2.69
N GLU A 616 -27.63 -3.08 2.73
CA GLU A 616 -28.70 -2.86 3.71
C GLU A 616 -28.22 -3.19 5.13
N SER A 617 -27.42 -4.24 5.32
CA SER A 617 -26.82 -4.60 6.61
C SER A 617 -25.80 -3.56 7.07
N ALA A 618 -24.87 -3.16 6.19
CA ALA A 618 -23.90 -2.10 6.48
C ALA A 618 -24.60 -0.76 6.77
N GLY A 619 -25.60 -0.40 5.97
CA GLY A 619 -26.42 0.80 6.15
C GLY A 619 -27.19 0.78 7.46
N ALA A 620 -27.75 -0.36 7.89
CA ALA A 620 -28.41 -0.48 9.19
C ALA A 620 -27.45 -0.23 10.35
N ARG A 621 -26.25 -0.85 10.31
CA ARG A 621 -25.21 -0.70 11.34
C ARG A 621 -24.67 0.73 11.45
N LEU A 622 -24.64 1.47 10.34
CA LEU A 622 -24.22 2.87 10.29
C LEU A 622 -25.34 3.87 10.59
N GLY A 623 -26.59 3.40 10.80
CA GLY A 623 -27.75 4.28 10.97
C GLY A 623 -28.17 5.02 9.69
N LEU A 624 -27.85 4.47 8.51
CA LEU A 624 -28.02 5.08 7.19
C LEU A 624 -28.95 4.28 6.26
N LYS A 625 -29.80 3.42 6.81
CA LYS A 625 -30.70 2.55 6.03
C LYS A 625 -31.61 3.34 5.07
N GLU A 626 -32.13 4.48 5.51
CA GLU A 626 -33.01 5.35 4.72
C GLU A 626 -32.27 6.10 3.60
N ARG A 627 -30.96 6.29 3.76
CA ARG A 627 -30.09 7.01 2.81
C ARG A 627 -29.63 6.12 1.66
N LEU A 628 -29.64 4.80 1.84
CA LEU A 628 -29.15 3.82 0.86
C LEU A 628 -29.86 3.88 -0.51
N PRO A 629 -31.21 3.98 -0.60
CA PRO A 629 -31.89 4.10 -1.90
C PRO A 629 -31.43 5.32 -2.71
N GLU A 630 -31.26 6.47 -2.05
CA GLU A 630 -30.76 7.70 -2.69
C GLU A 630 -29.31 7.57 -3.17
N LEU A 631 -28.48 6.78 -2.46
CA LEU A 631 -27.12 6.48 -2.92
C LEU A 631 -27.16 5.58 -4.16
N LEU A 632 -27.96 4.53 -4.14
CA LEU A 632 -28.09 3.60 -5.27
C LEU A 632 -28.61 4.28 -6.55
N THR A 633 -29.61 5.17 -6.43
CA THR A 633 -30.12 5.93 -7.58
C THR A 633 -29.08 6.89 -8.15
N ARG A 634 -28.35 7.61 -7.28
CA ARG A 634 -27.30 8.55 -7.70
C ARG A 634 -26.14 7.88 -8.44
N PHE A 635 -25.84 6.63 -8.14
CA PHE A 635 -24.75 5.87 -8.77
C PHE A 635 -25.18 4.94 -9.92
N GLY A 636 -26.48 4.82 -10.24
CA GLY A 636 -26.92 4.20 -11.51
C GLY A 636 -28.07 3.20 -11.48
N LEU A 637 -28.84 3.07 -10.40
CA LEU A 637 -30.08 2.30 -10.41
C LEU A 637 -31.28 3.24 -10.41
N GLY A 638 -31.60 3.79 -11.58
CA GLY A 638 -32.90 4.40 -11.89
C GLY A 638 -33.89 3.34 -12.36
#